data_AF-A0AA96N5E0-F1
#
_entry.id   AF-A0AA96N5E0-F1
#
_cell.length_a   1.000
_cell.length_b   1.000
_cell.length_c   1.000
_cell.angle_alpha   90.00
_cell.angle_beta   90.00
_cell.angle_gamma   90.00
#
_symmetry.space_group_name_H-M   'P 1'
#
loop_
_entity.id
_entity.type
_entity.pdbx_description
1 polymer ?
#
loop_
_entity_poly.entity_id
_entity_poly.type
_entity_poly.pdbx_seq_one_letter_code
_entity_poly.pdbx_strand_id
1 'polypeptide(L)'
;MNTLTLFSFLCVDLFVYTALFMYIFRRKKRIGIQLGMNISQAAGGFSALLAGLMLVIAFPFHFTLVTITAAALGILLGALFGLLFDYQAFLAGVINGFITGLMAPMLGSVIDMPGQLIWFIHAVFFACLLLVMISIQRS
;
A
#
# COMPACT_ATOMS: atom_id res chain seq x y z
N MET A 1 13.74 -16.43 -3.34
CA MET A 1 13.73 -15.71 -2.05
C MET A 1 13.24 -16.67 -0.99
N ASN A 2 13.87 -16.74 0.18
CA ASN A 2 13.42 -17.65 1.24
C ASN A 2 12.09 -17.15 1.80
N THR A 3 11.15 -18.05 2.09
CA THR A 3 9.85 -17.71 2.71
C THR A 3 10.01 -16.87 3.97
N LEU A 4 11.04 -17.16 4.79
CA LEU A 4 11.43 -16.36 5.95
C LEU A 4 11.68 -14.89 5.63
N THR A 5 12.36 -14.59 4.52
CA THR A 5 12.64 -13.19 4.13
C THR A 5 11.37 -12.44 3.72
N LEU A 6 10.44 -13.11 3.05
CA LEU A 6 9.14 -12.53 2.68
C LEU A 6 8.32 -12.19 3.94
N PHE A 7 8.29 -13.09 4.92
CA PHE A 7 7.61 -12.83 6.20
C PHE A 7 8.22 -11.65 6.97
N SER A 8 9.55 -11.52 6.99
CA SER A 8 10.21 -10.37 7.62
C SER A 8 9.81 -9.04 6.98
N PHE A 9 9.74 -8.97 5.64
CA PHE A 9 9.27 -7.77 4.94
C PHE A 9 7.82 -7.42 5.29
N LEU A 10 6.94 -8.42 5.28
CA LEU A 10 5.53 -8.23 5.61
C LEU A 10 5.32 -7.69 7.04
N CYS A 11 6.12 -8.16 8.01
CA CYS A 11 6.12 -7.62 9.36
C CYS A 11 6.60 -6.16 9.42
N VAL A 12 7.66 -5.83 8.68
CA VAL A 12 8.17 -4.45 8.61
C VAL A 12 7.14 -3.53 7.96
N ASP A 13 6.54 -3.94 6.85
CA ASP A 13 5.47 -3.19 6.18
C ASP A 13 4.30 -2.93 7.12
N LEU A 14 3.83 -3.96 7.83
CA LEU A 14 2.72 -3.82 8.78
C LEU A 14 3.06 -2.82 9.89
N PHE A 15 4.28 -2.87 10.42
CA PHE A 15 4.75 -1.92 11.43
C PHE A 15 4.82 -0.49 10.89
N VAL A 16 5.34 -0.31 9.67
CA VAL A 16 5.44 1.00 9.02
C VAL A 16 4.05 1.56 8.72
N TYR A 17 3.11 0.74 8.22
CA TYR A 17 1.72 1.15 7.97
C TYR A 17 1.00 1.58 9.25
N THR A 18 1.16 0.83 10.34
CA THR A 18 0.56 1.18 11.63
C THR A 18 1.18 2.44 12.22
N ALA A 19 2.50 2.62 12.12
CA ALA A 19 3.17 3.85 12.53
C ALA A 19 2.70 5.07 11.72
N LEU A 20 2.57 4.91 10.40
CA LEU A 20 2.06 5.95 9.50
C LEU A 20 0.63 6.35 9.86
N PHE A 21 -0.23 5.34 10.08
CA PHE A 21 -1.62 5.55 10.48
C PHE A 21 -1.71 6.37 11.77
N MET A 22 -0.94 6.00 12.80
CA MET A 22 -0.88 6.75 14.06
C MET A 22 -0.36 8.19 13.88
N TYR A 23 0.66 8.38 13.04
CA TYR A 23 1.22 9.70 12.77
C TYR A 23 0.20 10.63 12.10
N ILE A 24 -0.45 10.14 11.04
CA ILE A 24 -1.48 10.87 10.31
C ILE A 24 -2.68 11.16 11.21
N PHE A 25 -3.12 10.17 12.00
CA PHE A 25 -4.26 10.34 12.91
C PHE A 25 -4.04 11.51 13.89
N ARG A 26 -2.81 11.72 14.36
CA ARG A 26 -2.46 12.85 15.24
C ARG A 26 -2.41 14.20 14.52
N ARG A 27 -2.16 14.23 13.21
CA ARG A 27 -2.01 15.46 12.40
C ARG A 27 -3.18 15.74 11.45
N LYS A 28 -4.24 14.92 11.47
CA LYS A 28 -5.37 14.98 10.53
C LYS A 28 -6.01 16.37 10.35
N LYS A 29 -6.02 17.22 11.39
CA LYS A 29 -6.63 18.56 11.34
C LYS A 29 -5.85 19.59 10.51
N ARG A 30 -4.60 19.33 10.13
CA ARG A 30 -3.77 20.23 9.31
C ARG A 30 -3.70 19.83 7.84
N ILE A 31 -4.33 18.72 7.47
CA ILE A 31 -4.16 18.12 6.16
C ILE A 31 -5.29 18.62 5.25
N GLY A 32 -4.92 19.32 4.18
CA GLY A 32 -5.88 19.76 3.17
C GLY A 32 -6.50 18.58 2.40
N ILE A 33 -7.68 18.81 1.79
CA ILE A 33 -8.50 17.80 1.11
C ILE A 33 -7.72 17.05 0.01
N GLN A 34 -6.98 17.77 -0.84
CA GLN A 34 -6.17 17.17 -1.90
C GLN A 34 -5.02 16.31 -1.36
N LEU A 35 -4.41 16.72 -0.24
CA LEU A 35 -3.31 15.97 0.35
C LEU A 35 -3.80 14.68 1.00
N GLY A 36 -4.95 14.75 1.71
CA GLY A 36 -5.62 13.58 2.27
C GLY A 36 -5.99 12.56 1.19
N MET A 37 -6.45 13.03 0.02
CA MET A 37 -6.74 12.18 -1.13
C MET A 37 -5.48 11.44 -1.62
N ASN A 38 -4.35 12.14 -1.80
CA ASN A 38 -3.10 11.53 -2.24
C ASN A 38 -2.55 10.52 -1.23
N ILE A 39 -2.63 10.83 0.06
CA ILE A 39 -2.20 9.93 1.14
C ILE A 39 -3.02 8.64 1.12
N SER A 40 -4.34 8.76 0.98
CA SER A 40 -5.25 7.61 0.89
C SER A 40 -4.96 6.73 -0.32
N GLN A 41 -4.76 7.35 -1.49
CA GLN A 41 -4.40 6.63 -2.72
C GLN A 41 -3.04 5.93 -2.59
N ALA A 42 -2.03 6.60 -2.03
CA ALA A 42 -0.71 6.00 -1.82
C ALA A 42 -0.79 4.83 -0.84
N ALA A 43 -1.46 4.99 0.30
CA ALA A 43 -1.59 3.94 1.29
C ALA A 43 -2.31 2.70 0.74
N GLY A 44 -3.46 2.88 0.08
CA GLY A 44 -4.20 1.75 -0.52
C GLY A 44 -3.44 1.11 -1.70
N GLY A 45 -2.83 1.93 -2.55
CA GLY A 45 -2.10 1.47 -3.73
C GLY A 45 -0.85 0.68 -3.37
N PHE A 46 0.05 1.24 -2.56
CA PHE A 46 1.27 0.54 -2.15
C PHE A 46 0.98 -0.71 -1.33
N SER A 47 -0.06 -0.70 -0.48
CA SER A 47 -0.40 -1.89 0.31
C SER A 47 -0.92 -3.02 -0.56
N ALA A 48 -1.77 -2.70 -1.55
CA ALA A 48 -2.29 -3.67 -2.51
C ALA A 48 -1.17 -4.23 -3.38
N LEU A 49 -0.25 -3.35 -3.81
CA LEU A 49 0.91 -3.69 -4.63
C LEU A 49 1.83 -4.68 -3.90
N LEU A 50 2.27 -4.31 -2.69
CA LEU A 50 3.16 -5.14 -1.88
C LEU A 50 2.50 -6.47 -1.51
N ALA A 51 1.26 -6.45 -1.00
CA ALA A 51 0.54 -7.66 -0.63
C ALA A 51 0.33 -8.60 -1.82
N GLY A 52 -0.09 -8.06 -2.98
CA GLY A 52 -0.31 -8.86 -4.19
C GLY A 52 0.97 -9.48 -4.75
N LEU A 53 2.07 -8.72 -4.74
CA LEU A 53 3.36 -9.24 -5.19
C LEU A 53 3.86 -10.36 -4.26
N MET A 54 3.79 -10.15 -2.94
CA MET A 54 4.19 -11.14 -1.93
C MET A 54 3.37 -12.42 -2.06
N LEU A 55 2.05 -12.32 -2.19
CA LEU A 55 1.17 -13.48 -2.25
C LEU A 55 1.38 -14.30 -3.54
N VAL A 56 1.60 -13.66 -4.70
CA VAL A 56 1.85 -14.40 -5.95
C VAL A 56 3.15 -15.18 -5.88
N ILE A 57 4.19 -14.61 -5.28
CA ILE A 57 5.48 -15.29 -5.12
C ILE A 57 5.35 -16.47 -4.14
N ALA A 58 4.52 -16.33 -3.10
CA ALA A 58 4.27 -17.39 -2.13
C ALA A 58 3.36 -18.51 -2.67
N PHE A 59 2.34 -18.15 -3.46
CA PHE A 59 1.31 -19.07 -3.97
C PHE A 59 1.10 -18.91 -5.49
N PRO A 60 2.07 -19.33 -6.32
CA PRO A 60 2.00 -19.12 -7.78
C PRO A 60 0.83 -19.86 -8.45
N PHE A 61 0.33 -20.95 -7.86
CA PHE A 61 -0.75 -21.75 -8.43
C PHE A 61 -2.17 -21.22 -8.13
N HIS A 62 -2.31 -20.20 -7.28
CA HIS A 62 -3.61 -19.66 -6.85
C HIS A 62 -3.84 -18.21 -7.27
N PHE A 63 -3.51 -17.88 -8.52
CA PHE A 63 -3.57 -16.51 -9.05
C PHE A 63 -4.89 -15.78 -8.75
N THR A 64 -6.05 -16.40 -9.00
CA THR A 64 -7.36 -15.77 -8.79
C THR A 64 -7.59 -15.39 -7.32
N LEU A 65 -7.26 -16.29 -6.39
CA LEU A 65 -7.44 -16.03 -4.95
C LEU A 65 -6.47 -14.95 -4.45
N VAL A 66 -5.25 -14.95 -4.96
CA VAL A 66 -4.26 -13.90 -4.67
C VAL A 66 -4.76 -12.54 -5.13
N THR A 67 -5.33 -12.44 -6.33
CA THR A 67 -5.87 -11.18 -6.85
C THR A 67 -7.05 -10.66 -6.03
N ILE A 68 -7.98 -11.54 -5.66
CA ILE A 68 -9.13 -11.16 -4.83
C ILE A 68 -8.67 -10.66 -3.46
N THR A 69 -7.73 -11.37 -2.83
CA THR A 69 -7.22 -10.99 -1.50
C THR A 69 -6.39 -9.71 -1.54
N ALA A 70 -5.55 -9.52 -2.56
CA ALA A 70 -4.78 -8.29 -2.76
C ALA A 70 -5.69 -7.08 -2.98
N ALA A 71 -6.72 -7.23 -3.83
CA ALA A 71 -7.71 -6.18 -4.06
C ALA A 71 -8.52 -5.86 -2.78
N ALA A 72 -8.93 -6.87 -2.03
CA ALA A 72 -9.65 -6.68 -0.77
C ALA A 72 -8.80 -5.94 0.28
N LEU A 73 -7.51 -6.30 0.41
CA LEU A 73 -6.57 -5.60 1.30
C LEU A 73 -6.34 -4.16 0.86
N GLY A 74 -6.17 -3.93 -0.45
CA GLY A 74 -6.03 -2.60 -1.03
C GLY A 74 -7.24 -1.70 -0.74
N ILE A 75 -8.44 -2.23 -0.94
CA ILE A 75 -9.70 -1.54 -0.62
C ILE A 75 -9.76 -1.22 0.87
N LEU A 76 -9.52 -2.20 1.75
CA LEU A 76 -9.63 -2.02 3.19
C LEU A 76 -8.65 -0.96 3.70
N LEU A 77 -7.39 -1.01 3.28
CA LEU A 77 -6.38 -0.06 3.74
C LEU A 77 -6.60 1.33 3.12
N GLY A 78 -6.93 1.40 1.82
CA GLY A 78 -7.29 2.67 1.18
C GLY A 78 -8.52 3.32 1.82
N ALA A 79 -9.56 2.54 2.11
CA ALA A 79 -10.74 2.99 2.84
C ALA A 79 -10.39 3.51 4.24
N LEU A 80 -9.60 2.75 4.99
CA LEU A 80 -9.24 3.06 6.37
C LEU A 80 -8.45 4.37 6.44
N PHE A 81 -7.48 4.59 5.54
CA PHE A 81 -6.75 5.86 5.46
C PHE A 81 -7.60 7.01 4.92
N GLY A 82 -8.48 6.76 3.95
CA GLY A 82 -9.35 7.79 3.39
C GLY A 82 -10.41 8.30 4.36
N LEU A 83 -10.94 7.43 5.23
CA LEU A 83 -11.92 7.78 6.26
C LEU A 83 -11.38 8.79 7.29
N LEU A 84 -10.06 8.92 7.43
CA LEU A 84 -9.45 9.91 8.33
C LEU A 84 -9.64 11.35 7.88
N PHE A 85 -9.90 11.57 6.59
CA PHE A 85 -9.94 12.88 5.96
C PHE A 85 -11.37 13.25 5.55
N ASP A 86 -11.83 12.70 4.42
CA ASP A 86 -13.10 13.07 3.78
C ASP A 86 -13.62 11.91 2.91
N TYR A 87 -14.90 11.98 2.53
CA TYR A 87 -15.53 10.99 1.67
C TYR A 87 -14.86 10.86 0.29
N GLN A 88 -14.34 11.95 -0.26
CA GLN A 88 -13.60 11.92 -1.52
C GLN A 88 -12.27 11.16 -1.38
N ALA A 89 -11.56 11.33 -0.27
CA ALA A 89 -10.32 10.60 0.00
C ALA A 89 -10.59 9.11 0.23
N PHE A 90 -11.72 8.77 0.87
CA PHE A 90 -12.21 7.39 0.99
C PHE A 90 -12.42 6.74 -0.38
N LEU A 91 -13.23 7.35 -1.26
CA LEU A 91 -13.49 6.83 -2.60
C LEU A 91 -12.21 6.68 -3.43
N ALA A 92 -11.34 7.70 -3.39
CA ALA A 92 -10.07 7.68 -4.08
C ALA A 92 -9.17 6.52 -3.62
N GLY A 93 -9.08 6.29 -2.31
CA GLY A 93 -8.30 5.18 -1.75
C GLY A 93 -8.87 3.82 -2.14
N VAL A 94 -10.20 3.65 -2.07
CA VAL A 94 -10.89 2.42 -2.46
C VAL A 94 -10.66 2.08 -3.94
N ILE A 95 -10.88 3.05 -4.84
CA ILE A 95 -10.72 2.86 -6.28
C ILE A 95 -9.27 2.52 -6.61
N ASN A 96 -8.31 3.28 -6.06
CA ASN A 96 -6.91 3.07 -6.36
C ASN A 96 -6.38 1.74 -5.78
N GLY A 97 -6.78 1.41 -4.55
CA GLY A 97 -6.45 0.14 -3.91
C GLY A 97 -7.02 -1.07 -4.66
N PHE A 98 -8.25 -0.96 -5.16
CA PHE A 98 -8.86 -2.00 -5.99
C PHE A 98 -8.10 -2.19 -7.31
N ILE A 99 -7.89 -1.13 -8.09
CA ILE A 99 -7.21 -1.21 -9.39
C ILE A 99 -5.79 -1.75 -9.20
N THR A 100 -5.05 -1.21 -8.23
CA THR A 100 -3.67 -1.63 -7.99
C THR A 100 -3.61 -3.08 -7.49
N GLY A 101 -4.55 -3.51 -6.65
CA GLY A 101 -4.61 -4.89 -6.16
C GLY A 101 -4.96 -5.90 -7.25
N LEU A 102 -5.77 -5.51 -8.25
CA LEU A 102 -6.01 -6.35 -9.43
C LEU A 102 -4.75 -6.50 -10.30
N MET A 103 -3.95 -5.44 -10.42
CA MET A 103 -2.77 -5.41 -11.28
C MET A 103 -1.51 -5.99 -10.63
N ALA A 104 -1.39 -5.93 -9.31
CA ALA A 104 -0.18 -6.34 -8.59
C ALA A 104 0.22 -7.81 -8.81
N PRO A 105 -0.70 -8.78 -8.79
CA PRO A 105 -0.39 -10.18 -9.08
C PRO A 105 0.21 -10.40 -10.47
N MET A 106 -0.29 -9.67 -11.47
CA MET A 106 0.20 -9.78 -12.85
C MET A 106 1.66 -9.34 -12.97
N LEU A 107 2.04 -8.28 -12.26
CA LEU A 107 3.45 -7.86 -12.17
C LEU A 107 4.29 -8.93 -11.49
N GLY A 108 3.79 -9.54 -10.43
CA GLY A 108 4.51 -10.61 -9.71
C GLY A 108 4.76 -11.87 -10.55
N SER A 109 3.85 -12.21 -11.46
CA SER A 109 3.95 -13.45 -12.26
C SER A 109 4.88 -13.36 -13.48
N VAL A 110 5.14 -12.15 -13.99
CA VAL A 110 5.91 -11.94 -15.23
C VAL A 110 7.39 -11.68 -14.95
N ILE A 111 7.77 -11.40 -13.70
CA ILE A 111 9.11 -10.92 -13.36
C ILE A 111 10.04 -12.07 -12.98
N ASP A 112 11.15 -12.21 -13.71
CA ASP A 112 12.20 -13.20 -13.47
C ASP A 112 13.01 -12.94 -12.17
N MET A 113 13.09 -11.67 -11.75
CA MET A 113 13.84 -11.23 -10.55
C MET A 113 12.93 -10.55 -9.52
N PRO A 114 12.01 -11.28 -8.88
CA PRO A 114 11.00 -10.70 -7.99
C PRO A 114 11.62 -9.94 -6.81
N GLY A 115 12.79 -10.38 -6.32
CA GLY A 115 13.45 -9.76 -5.17
C GLY A 115 13.88 -8.31 -5.42
N GLN A 116 14.46 -8.01 -6.57
CA GLN A 116 14.92 -6.63 -6.89
C GLN A 116 13.74 -5.66 -6.96
N LEU A 117 12.62 -6.10 -7.54
CA LEU A 117 11.41 -5.30 -7.62
C LEU A 117 10.84 -5.01 -6.22
N ILE A 118 10.81 -6.00 -5.34
CA ILE A 118 10.32 -5.83 -3.96
C ILE A 118 11.13 -4.75 -3.24
N TRP A 119 12.45 -4.83 -3.30
CA TRP A 119 13.33 -3.84 -2.69
C TRP A 119 13.10 -2.44 -3.27
N PHE A 120 12.94 -2.35 -4.60
CA PHE A 120 12.64 -1.09 -5.27
C PHE A 120 11.29 -0.51 -4.82
N ILE A 121 10.23 -1.31 -4.76
CA ILE A 121 8.90 -0.88 -4.30
C ILE A 121 8.95 -0.41 -2.85
N HIS A 122 9.68 -1.11 -1.97
CA HIS A 122 9.87 -0.66 -0.59
C HIS A 122 10.60 0.69 -0.53
N ALA A 123 11.66 0.86 -1.32
CA ALA A 123 12.39 2.13 -1.38
C ALA A 123 11.48 3.28 -1.84
N VAL A 124 10.66 3.06 -2.87
CA VAL A 124 9.67 4.03 -3.35
C VAL A 124 8.61 4.31 -2.28
N PHE A 125 8.14 3.27 -1.56
CA PHE A 125 7.20 3.43 -0.47
C PHE A 125 7.77 4.31 0.65
N PHE A 126 8.99 4.02 1.12
CA PHE A 126 9.69 4.86 2.11
C PHE A 126 9.88 6.30 1.63
N ALA A 127 10.25 6.51 0.37
CA ALA A 127 10.35 7.84 -0.22
C ALA A 127 8.99 8.57 -0.22
N CYS A 128 7.91 7.86 -0.54
CA CYS A 128 6.55 8.40 -0.46
C CYS A 128 6.18 8.81 0.97
N LEU A 129 6.53 7.99 1.98
CA LEU A 129 6.30 8.35 3.38
C LEU A 129 7.06 9.61 3.80
N LEU A 130 8.32 9.76 3.38
CA LEU A 130 9.09 10.97 3.64
C LEU A 130 8.44 12.20 2.99
N LEU A 131 7.98 12.08 1.74
CA LEU A 131 7.26 13.15 1.07
C LEU A 131 5.96 13.53 1.79
N VAL A 132 5.20 12.54 2.27
CA VAL A 132 4.00 12.78 3.09
C VAL A 132 4.36 13.52 4.38
N MET A 133 5.41 13.11 5.08
CA MET A 133 5.86 13.80 6.31
C MET A 133 6.30 15.24 6.04
N ILE A 134 7.08 15.49 4.99
CA ILE A 134 7.53 16.84 4.60
C ILE A 134 6.33 17.71 4.22
N SER A 135 5.36 17.14 3.48
CA SER A 135 4.19 17.87 3.03
C SER A 135 3.26 18.26 4.18
N ILE A 136 3.07 17.39 5.17
CA ILE A 136 2.30 17.70 6.39
C ILE A 136 2.94 18.83 7.21
N GLN A 137 4.26 18.99 7.18
CA GLN A 137 4.94 20.09 7.88
C GLN A 137 4.80 21.44 7.19
N ARG A 138 4.57 21.45 5.87
CA ARG A 138 4.42 22.68 5.07
C ARG A 138 2.96 23.15 4.91
N SER A 139 1.99 22.33 5.31
CA SER A 139 0.55 22.63 5.25
C SER A 139 0.01 23.10 6.60
#